data_AF-A0A965ANB7-F1
#
_entry.id   AF-A0A965ANB7-F1
#
_cell.length_a   1.000
_cell.length_b   1.000
_cell.length_c   1.000
_cell.angle_alpha   90.00
_cell.angle_beta   90.00
_cell.angle_gamma   90.00
#
_symmetry.space_group_name_H-M   'P 1'
#
loop_
_entity.id
_entity.type
_entity.pdbx_description
1 polymer ?
#
loop_
_entity_poly.entity_id
_entity_poly.type
_entity_poly.pdbx_seq_one_letter_code
_entity_poly.pdbx_strand_id
1 'polypeptide(L)'
;PQIVGSAGMSGFARDVVVSLDGKYAYVAAQAGGLQIFDVSDPSSPSPVGSLVTDNLSTPANLAVGVTLAADSNYVFVAASGNGLLTVDVSNASAPQQIESFATSGDADSSILSSDGNFLYVTSSNGLQVANITDIGNQTNAGSLAVPSSQGLSLATNGELVYIATGTSGLKSVQLGTYTPEAGLIRFGSEVSGNHTLTVGDANTTGEVEFGGNTAIASLVSAPGNFNVSLTGTNNTLGAANFQHTGVLGIGNDETDRTFVPGGITAPNVSLSQLGGTFATNGSAITFNDISLLANATLDSTNNNLAPAGANVLVSGGLALNSYTLVTKTGTAATQAEGDVTIQNGTVKVEQGSLDIGVGNTSANVTFVENTTITVAAGGQLNVGNGSSLTAGNNTLTLTTDVLNVSPTA
;
A
#
# COMPACT_ATOMS: atom_id res chain seq x y z
N PRO A 1 -39.51 18.80 -23.39
CA PRO A 1 -38.11 19.09 -22.97
C PRO A 1 -37.93 20.61 -22.87
N GLN A 2 -37.23 21.11 -21.85
CA GLN A 2 -37.00 22.54 -21.64
C GLN A 2 -35.58 22.77 -21.09
N ILE A 3 -34.94 23.88 -21.48
CA ILE A 3 -33.68 24.33 -20.88
C ILE A 3 -34.02 24.94 -19.52
N VAL A 4 -33.43 24.40 -18.46
CA VAL A 4 -33.68 24.86 -17.08
C VAL A 4 -32.61 25.83 -16.57
N GLY A 5 -31.40 25.81 -17.14
CA GLY A 5 -30.28 26.68 -16.78
C GLY A 5 -29.19 26.67 -17.87
N SER A 6 -28.31 27.66 -17.86
CA SER A 6 -27.14 27.73 -18.74
C SER A 6 -26.00 28.53 -18.10
N ALA A 7 -24.77 28.16 -18.44
CA ALA A 7 -23.57 28.89 -18.04
C ALA A 7 -22.65 29.08 -19.25
N GLY A 8 -21.99 30.23 -19.33
CA GLY A 8 -20.96 30.50 -20.34
C GLY A 8 -19.63 29.88 -19.94
N MET A 9 -18.80 29.54 -20.92
CA MET A 9 -17.47 28.99 -20.70
C MET A 9 -16.50 29.41 -21.81
N SER A 10 -15.20 29.26 -21.55
CA SER A 10 -14.19 29.41 -22.61
C SER A 10 -14.01 28.12 -23.39
N GLY A 11 -13.89 28.22 -24.72
CA GLY A 11 -13.67 27.08 -25.60
C GLY A 11 -14.95 26.35 -26.02
N PHE A 12 -14.79 25.25 -26.75
CA PHE A 12 -15.90 24.44 -27.27
C PHE A 12 -16.10 23.18 -26.42
N ALA A 13 -17.31 22.97 -25.90
CA ALA A 13 -17.65 21.77 -25.12
C ALA A 13 -17.56 20.53 -26.00
N ARG A 14 -16.85 19.51 -25.52
CA ARG A 14 -16.72 18.21 -26.18
C ARG A 14 -17.32 17.10 -25.36
N ASP A 15 -17.11 17.14 -24.05
CA ASP A 15 -17.54 16.09 -23.13
C ASP A 15 -17.80 16.68 -21.75
N VAL A 16 -18.63 15.98 -20.96
CA VAL A 16 -19.02 16.40 -19.61
C VAL A 16 -19.25 15.19 -18.70
N VAL A 17 -18.75 15.30 -17.47
CA VAL A 17 -19.06 14.35 -16.39
C VAL A 17 -19.50 15.13 -15.14
N VAL A 18 -20.44 14.56 -14.38
CA VAL A 18 -20.96 15.15 -13.14
C VAL A 18 -20.43 14.36 -11.94
N SER A 19 -20.09 15.06 -10.85
CA SER A 19 -19.67 14.43 -9.61
C SER A 19 -20.73 13.49 -9.05
N LEU A 20 -20.30 12.46 -8.31
CA LEU A 20 -21.22 11.48 -7.72
C LEU A 20 -22.21 12.11 -6.74
N ASP A 21 -21.82 13.20 -6.08
CA ASP A 21 -22.69 13.98 -5.19
C ASP A 21 -23.56 15.00 -5.92
N GLY A 22 -23.46 15.08 -7.26
CA GLY A 22 -24.27 15.94 -8.11
C GLY A 22 -23.94 17.43 -8.03
N LYS A 23 -22.87 17.83 -7.33
CA LYS A 23 -22.55 19.25 -7.10
C LYS A 23 -21.74 19.89 -8.21
N TYR A 24 -20.85 19.15 -8.86
CA TYR A 24 -19.93 19.71 -9.84
C TYR A 24 -20.06 19.04 -11.19
N ALA A 25 -19.98 19.83 -12.26
CA ALA A 25 -19.84 19.36 -13.63
C ALA A 25 -18.45 19.73 -14.16
N TYR A 26 -17.75 18.74 -14.69
CA TYR A 26 -16.43 18.85 -15.27
C TYR A 26 -16.55 18.73 -16.79
N VAL A 27 -16.08 19.74 -17.51
CA VAL A 27 -16.28 19.86 -18.96
C VAL A 27 -14.93 19.93 -19.67
N ALA A 28 -14.71 19.03 -20.63
CA ALA A 28 -13.61 19.15 -21.58
C ALA A 28 -13.97 20.18 -22.65
N ALA A 29 -13.21 21.28 -22.72
CA ALA A 29 -13.56 22.48 -23.47
C ALA A 29 -12.54 22.86 -24.57
N GLN A 30 -11.96 21.88 -25.28
CA GLN A 30 -10.91 22.10 -26.29
C GLN A 30 -9.76 22.99 -25.77
N ALA A 31 -9.49 24.13 -26.41
CA ALA A 31 -8.46 25.09 -26.00
C ALA A 31 -8.80 25.80 -24.68
N GLY A 32 -10.04 25.70 -24.20
CA GLY A 32 -10.44 26.09 -22.86
C GLY A 32 -10.03 25.08 -21.77
N GLY A 33 -9.42 23.95 -22.14
CA GLY A 33 -8.96 22.95 -21.18
C GLY A 33 -10.09 22.30 -20.38
N LEU A 34 -9.86 22.06 -19.09
CA LEU A 34 -10.90 21.62 -18.16
C LEU A 34 -11.64 22.84 -17.60
N GLN A 35 -12.98 22.81 -17.66
CA GLN A 35 -13.85 23.83 -17.06
C GLN A 35 -14.73 23.16 -15.99
N ILE A 36 -14.87 23.79 -14.83
CA ILE A 36 -15.59 23.23 -13.69
C ILE A 36 -16.74 24.16 -13.31
N PHE A 37 -17.93 23.61 -13.19
CA PHE A 37 -19.16 24.32 -12.83
C PHE A 37 -19.74 23.76 -11.54
N ASP A 38 -20.21 24.63 -10.64
CA ASP A 38 -21.19 24.26 -9.63
C ASP A 38 -22.56 24.11 -10.32
N VAL A 39 -23.16 22.94 -10.15
CA VAL A 39 -24.46 22.53 -10.69
C VAL A 39 -25.41 22.06 -9.60
N SER A 40 -25.11 22.38 -8.33
CA SER A 40 -25.95 22.06 -7.17
C SER A 40 -27.36 22.65 -7.31
N ASP A 41 -27.49 23.78 -8.00
CA ASP A 41 -28.76 24.28 -8.56
C ASP A 41 -28.77 24.11 -10.08
N PRO A 42 -29.49 23.10 -10.62
CA PRO A 42 -29.56 22.85 -12.06
C PRO A 42 -30.15 24.00 -12.87
N SER A 43 -30.89 24.92 -12.24
CA SER A 43 -31.47 26.09 -12.91
C SER A 43 -30.50 27.26 -13.05
N SER A 44 -29.42 27.25 -12.28
CA SER A 44 -28.43 28.33 -12.25
C SER A 44 -26.99 27.79 -12.12
N PRO A 45 -26.50 26.99 -13.10
CA PRO A 45 -25.12 26.52 -13.08
C PRO A 45 -24.13 27.71 -13.13
N SER A 46 -23.00 27.60 -12.44
CA SER A 46 -22.01 28.69 -12.37
C SER A 46 -20.56 28.19 -12.45
N PRO A 47 -19.67 28.89 -13.16
CA PRO A 47 -18.26 28.49 -13.25
C PRO A 47 -17.57 28.67 -11.89
N VAL A 48 -16.80 27.67 -11.46
CA VAL A 48 -16.06 27.70 -10.18
C VAL A 48 -14.56 27.56 -10.35
N GLY A 49 -14.09 26.90 -11.40
CA GLY A 49 -12.67 26.71 -11.66
C GLY A 49 -12.39 26.28 -13.09
N SER A 50 -11.13 26.39 -13.49
CA SER A 50 -10.67 25.96 -14.81
C SER A 50 -9.19 25.64 -14.78
N LEU A 51 -8.78 24.72 -15.65
CA LEU A 51 -7.38 24.40 -15.89
C LEU A 51 -7.11 24.38 -17.38
N VAL A 52 -6.33 25.36 -17.84
CA VAL A 52 -5.72 25.38 -19.16
C VAL A 52 -4.23 25.13 -18.95
N THR A 53 -3.73 23.99 -19.40
CA THR A 53 -2.30 23.70 -19.30
C THR A 53 -1.59 24.39 -20.47
N ASP A 54 -0.37 24.84 -20.27
CA ASP A 54 0.40 25.60 -21.27
C ASP A 54 0.50 24.87 -22.60
N ASN A 55 0.49 23.54 -22.54
CA ASN A 55 0.56 22.65 -23.68
C ASN A 55 -0.80 22.46 -24.38
N LEU A 56 -1.95 22.79 -23.77
CA LEU A 56 -3.30 22.70 -24.37
C LEU A 56 -3.71 23.92 -25.23
N SER A 57 -2.81 24.90 -25.35
CA SER A 57 -3.05 26.16 -26.08
C SER A 57 -2.65 26.11 -27.56
N THR A 58 -2.02 25.01 -27.99
CA THR A 58 -1.71 24.78 -29.41
C THR A 58 -2.86 24.04 -30.09
N PRO A 59 -3.10 24.23 -31.40
CA PRO A 59 -4.16 23.52 -32.13
C PRO A 59 -4.08 21.99 -32.06
N ALA A 60 -2.92 21.44 -31.68
CA ALA A 60 -2.68 19.99 -31.60
C ALA A 60 -3.13 19.37 -30.28
N ASN A 61 -3.39 20.18 -29.25
CA ASN A 61 -3.53 19.69 -27.87
C ASN A 61 -4.85 20.19 -27.26
N LEU A 62 -5.97 19.59 -27.64
CA LEU A 62 -7.28 20.02 -27.20
C LEU A 62 -7.84 19.04 -26.15
N ALA A 63 -8.47 19.57 -25.11
CA ALA A 63 -9.25 18.74 -24.18
C ALA A 63 -10.52 18.24 -24.90
N VAL A 64 -10.64 16.93 -25.08
CA VAL A 64 -11.71 16.32 -25.89
C VAL A 64 -12.55 15.29 -25.16
N GLY A 65 -12.05 14.72 -24.07
CA GLY A 65 -12.78 13.77 -23.23
C GLY A 65 -12.50 14.00 -21.75
N VAL A 66 -13.47 13.65 -20.89
CA VAL A 66 -13.36 13.82 -19.44
C VAL A 66 -13.95 12.63 -18.70
N THR A 67 -13.16 12.03 -17.80
CA THR A 67 -13.61 10.94 -16.93
C THR A 67 -13.33 11.28 -15.48
N LEU A 68 -14.32 11.07 -14.61
CA LEU A 68 -14.18 11.27 -13.17
C LEU A 68 -13.71 9.98 -12.49
N ALA A 69 -12.74 10.09 -11.59
CA ALA A 69 -12.32 8.97 -10.73
C ALA A 69 -13.45 8.58 -9.74
N ALA A 70 -13.41 7.33 -9.26
CA ALA A 70 -14.43 6.80 -8.35
C ALA A 70 -14.57 7.58 -7.03
N ASP A 71 -13.49 8.21 -6.56
CA ASP A 71 -13.46 9.02 -5.35
C ASP A 71 -13.89 10.49 -5.55
N SER A 72 -14.16 10.89 -6.81
CA SER A 72 -14.48 12.26 -7.22
C SER A 72 -13.41 13.33 -6.90
N ASN A 73 -12.20 12.94 -6.48
CA ASN A 73 -11.10 13.88 -6.20
C ASN A 73 -10.25 14.14 -7.43
N TYR A 74 -10.29 13.25 -8.42
CA TYR A 74 -9.47 13.35 -9.62
C TYR A 74 -10.30 13.28 -10.90
N VAL A 75 -9.87 14.04 -11.90
CA VAL A 75 -10.43 14.03 -13.24
C VAL A 75 -9.32 13.67 -14.23
N PHE A 76 -9.62 12.72 -15.11
CA PHE A 76 -8.78 12.36 -16.24
C PHE A 76 -9.27 13.09 -17.49
N VAL A 77 -8.38 13.86 -18.11
CA VAL A 77 -8.68 14.64 -19.31
C VAL A 77 -7.94 14.03 -20.50
N ALA A 78 -8.69 13.54 -21.48
CA ALA A 78 -8.11 13.13 -22.77
C ALA A 78 -7.74 14.39 -23.56
N ALA A 79 -6.44 14.56 -23.78
CA ALA A 79 -5.84 15.68 -24.47
C ALA A 79 -5.19 15.21 -25.78
N SER A 80 -5.73 15.65 -26.92
CA SER A 80 -5.43 15.13 -28.26
C SER A 80 -3.95 15.14 -28.68
N GLY A 81 -3.01 15.72 -27.94
CA GLY A 81 -1.58 15.52 -28.20
C GLY A 81 -0.70 15.49 -26.95
N ASN A 82 -1.32 15.51 -25.76
CA ASN A 82 -0.64 15.36 -24.47
C ASN A 82 -0.95 14.04 -23.78
N GLY A 83 -1.72 13.18 -24.46
CA GLY A 83 -2.23 11.94 -23.91
C GLY A 83 -3.29 12.19 -22.85
N LEU A 84 -3.20 11.51 -21.73
CA LEU A 84 -4.16 11.62 -20.65
C LEU A 84 -3.58 12.48 -19.52
N LEU A 85 -4.27 13.56 -19.16
CA LEU A 85 -3.88 14.40 -18.03
C LEU A 85 -4.63 13.99 -16.78
N THR A 86 -3.93 13.87 -15.67
CA THR A 86 -4.54 13.61 -14.35
C THR A 86 -4.58 14.92 -13.58
N VAL A 87 -5.79 15.33 -13.19
CA VAL A 87 -6.07 16.61 -12.56
C VAL A 87 -6.68 16.37 -11.18
N ASP A 88 -6.04 16.87 -10.13
CA ASP A 88 -6.62 16.98 -8.79
C ASP A 88 -7.68 18.10 -8.81
N VAL A 89 -8.90 17.71 -8.46
CA VAL A 89 -10.09 18.56 -8.35
C VAL A 89 -10.69 18.54 -6.95
N SER A 90 -9.97 18.03 -5.95
CA SER A 90 -10.37 18.05 -4.52
C SER A 90 -10.74 19.45 -4.06
N ASN A 91 -10.10 20.48 -4.64
CA ASN A 91 -10.58 21.85 -4.64
C ASN A 91 -11.02 22.27 -6.05
N ALA A 92 -12.33 22.20 -6.29
CA ALA A 92 -12.96 22.57 -7.58
C ALA A 92 -12.65 24.01 -8.04
N SER A 93 -12.30 24.92 -7.13
CA SER A 93 -11.94 26.31 -7.48
C SER A 93 -10.47 26.50 -7.87
N ALA A 94 -9.62 25.51 -7.57
CA ALA A 94 -8.18 25.54 -7.81
C ALA A 94 -7.68 24.17 -8.32
N PRO A 95 -8.16 23.69 -9.47
CA PRO A 95 -7.72 22.41 -10.03
C PRO A 95 -6.24 22.43 -10.40
N GLN A 96 -5.55 21.31 -10.18
CA GLN A 96 -4.11 21.18 -10.46
C GLN A 96 -3.81 19.93 -11.26
N GLN A 97 -3.05 20.08 -12.36
CA GLN A 97 -2.48 18.91 -13.03
C GLN A 97 -1.38 18.32 -12.15
N ILE A 98 -1.49 17.03 -11.84
CA ILE A 98 -0.49 16.31 -11.06
C ILE A 98 0.34 15.34 -11.91
N GLU A 99 -0.19 14.89 -13.05
CA GLU A 99 0.49 13.95 -13.93
C GLU A 99 0.03 14.06 -15.39
N SER A 100 0.82 13.52 -16.31
CA SER A 100 0.42 13.20 -17.68
C SER A 100 0.87 11.80 -18.06
N PHE A 101 -0.08 10.96 -18.47
CA PHE A 101 0.18 9.63 -19.01
C PHE A 101 0.24 9.70 -20.54
N ALA A 102 1.42 9.40 -21.09
CA ALA A 102 1.66 9.45 -22.53
C ALA A 102 0.93 8.31 -23.25
N THR A 103 0.02 8.65 -24.15
CA THR A 103 -0.65 7.68 -25.01
C THR A 103 0.12 7.42 -26.29
N SER A 104 -0.10 6.26 -26.92
CA SER A 104 0.56 5.89 -28.19
C SER A 104 0.23 6.82 -29.36
N GLY A 105 -0.77 7.69 -29.22
CA GLY A 105 -1.17 8.74 -30.15
C GLY A 105 -2.18 9.66 -29.48
N ASP A 106 -2.79 10.55 -30.23
CA ASP A 106 -3.79 11.53 -29.79
C ASP A 106 -4.91 10.90 -28.98
N ALA A 107 -5.07 11.25 -27.69
CA ALA A 107 -6.12 10.72 -26.84
C ALA A 107 -7.48 11.36 -27.16
N ASP A 108 -8.51 10.54 -27.35
CA ASP A 108 -9.84 10.97 -27.78
C ASP A 108 -10.91 10.84 -26.69
N SER A 109 -10.91 9.72 -25.97
CA SER A 109 -11.92 9.37 -24.98
C SER A 109 -11.32 8.43 -23.95
N SER A 110 -11.89 8.42 -22.75
CA SER A 110 -11.53 7.48 -21.71
C SER A 110 -12.76 6.99 -20.96
N ILE A 111 -12.64 5.83 -20.31
CA ILE A 111 -13.68 5.31 -19.42
C ILE A 111 -13.03 4.46 -18.33
N LEU A 112 -13.59 4.55 -17.12
CA LEU A 112 -13.15 3.82 -15.94
C LEU A 112 -13.63 2.35 -16.00
N SER A 113 -12.78 1.40 -15.61
CA SER A 113 -13.19 0.02 -15.36
C SER A 113 -14.22 -0.05 -14.23
N SER A 114 -15.03 -1.11 -14.20
CA SER A 114 -16.10 -1.28 -13.19
C SER A 114 -15.60 -1.29 -11.74
N ASP A 115 -14.34 -1.68 -11.52
CA ASP A 115 -13.68 -1.71 -10.21
C ASP A 115 -12.91 -0.41 -9.89
N GLY A 116 -12.83 0.54 -10.82
CA GLY A 116 -12.14 1.80 -10.63
C GLY A 116 -10.62 1.76 -10.77
N ASN A 117 -10.02 0.61 -11.09
CA ASN A 117 -8.57 0.41 -11.06
C ASN A 117 -7.87 0.69 -12.39
N PHE A 118 -8.60 0.66 -13.49
CA PHE A 118 -8.05 0.88 -14.83
C PHE A 118 -8.79 1.99 -15.55
N LEU A 119 -8.05 2.73 -16.35
CA LEU A 119 -8.61 3.62 -17.35
C LEU A 119 -8.39 3.05 -18.75
N TYR A 120 -9.47 2.84 -19.47
CA TYR A 120 -9.44 2.50 -20.89
C TYR A 120 -9.41 3.79 -21.68
N VAL A 121 -8.38 4.01 -22.48
CA VAL A 121 -8.16 5.24 -23.24
C VAL A 121 -8.06 4.91 -24.71
N THR A 122 -8.90 5.52 -25.54
CA THR A 122 -8.73 5.46 -27.00
C THR A 122 -7.82 6.57 -27.45
N SER A 123 -6.91 6.20 -28.34
CA SER A 123 -6.08 7.12 -29.09
C SER A 123 -6.20 6.89 -30.60
N SER A 124 -5.63 7.78 -31.40
CA SER A 124 -5.52 7.61 -32.85
C SER A 124 -4.86 6.29 -33.28
N ASN A 125 -4.04 5.69 -32.40
CA ASN A 125 -3.32 4.44 -32.62
C ASN A 125 -3.95 3.21 -31.97
N GLY A 126 -4.99 3.37 -31.15
CA GLY A 126 -5.75 2.25 -30.60
C GLY A 126 -6.20 2.42 -29.15
N LEU A 127 -6.49 1.28 -28.53
CA LEU A 127 -6.84 1.23 -27.11
C LEU A 127 -5.57 1.10 -26.28
N GLN A 128 -5.44 1.92 -25.25
CA GLN A 128 -4.52 1.72 -24.15
C GLN A 128 -5.28 1.50 -22.84
N VAL A 129 -4.67 0.73 -21.95
CA VAL A 129 -5.16 0.47 -20.61
C VAL A 129 -4.13 1.05 -19.66
N ALA A 130 -4.51 2.09 -18.91
CA ALA A 130 -3.69 2.64 -17.85
C ALA A 130 -4.10 2.02 -16.51
N ASN A 131 -3.14 1.52 -15.73
CA ASN A 131 -3.35 1.21 -14.33
C ASN A 131 -3.35 2.51 -13.53
N ILE A 132 -4.42 2.73 -12.76
CA ILE A 132 -4.65 3.94 -11.96
C ILE A 132 -4.83 3.62 -10.47
N THR A 133 -4.37 2.46 -9.99
CA THR A 133 -4.41 2.11 -8.56
C THR A 133 -3.62 3.07 -7.68
N ASP A 134 -2.57 3.70 -8.25
CA ASP A 134 -1.78 4.78 -7.68
C ASP A 134 -1.95 6.05 -8.54
N ILE A 135 -2.91 6.90 -8.16
CA ILE A 135 -3.20 8.15 -8.88
C ILE A 135 -2.06 9.14 -8.61
N GLY A 136 -1.37 9.56 -9.66
CA GLY A 136 -0.09 10.29 -9.59
C GLY A 136 1.12 9.47 -10.08
N ASN A 137 0.92 8.18 -10.34
CA ASN A 137 1.94 7.28 -10.89
C ASN A 137 1.32 6.20 -11.80
N GLN A 138 0.70 6.62 -12.91
CA GLN A 138 0.04 5.69 -13.83
C GLN A 138 1.03 4.84 -14.61
N THR A 139 0.73 3.55 -14.75
CA THR A 139 1.53 2.61 -15.58
C THR A 139 0.70 2.04 -16.73
N ASN A 140 1.37 1.69 -17.84
CA ASN A 140 0.70 1.06 -18.97
C ASN A 140 0.42 -0.41 -18.65
N ALA A 141 -0.85 -0.74 -18.44
CA ALA A 141 -1.32 -2.09 -18.21
C ALA A 141 -1.41 -2.88 -19.53
N GLY A 142 -1.77 -2.24 -20.64
CA GLY A 142 -1.89 -2.95 -21.90
C GLY A 142 -2.23 -2.06 -23.07
N SER A 143 -2.03 -2.59 -24.27
CA SER A 143 -2.37 -1.87 -25.49
C SER A 143 -2.89 -2.81 -26.56
N LEU A 144 -3.88 -2.35 -27.31
CA LEU A 144 -4.40 -3.02 -28.49
C LEU A 144 -4.44 -2.04 -29.65
N ALA A 145 -3.76 -2.39 -30.74
CA ALA A 145 -3.79 -1.60 -31.97
C ALA A 145 -5.20 -1.62 -32.57
N VAL A 146 -5.87 -0.48 -32.54
CA VAL A 146 -7.21 -0.27 -33.10
C VAL A 146 -7.23 1.09 -33.81
N PRO A 147 -6.64 1.20 -35.01
CA PRO A 147 -6.49 2.50 -35.67
C PRO A 147 -7.84 3.21 -35.86
N SER A 148 -7.82 4.55 -35.78
CA SER A 148 -9.00 5.40 -35.99
C SER A 148 -10.13 5.19 -34.96
N SER A 149 -9.80 4.86 -33.71
CA SER A 149 -10.77 4.85 -32.61
C SER A 149 -11.09 6.26 -32.12
N GLN A 150 -12.37 6.57 -31.90
CA GLN A 150 -12.84 7.91 -31.51
C GLN A 150 -13.78 7.91 -30.29
N GLY A 151 -14.26 6.74 -29.84
CA GLY A 151 -15.19 6.69 -28.71
C GLY A 151 -15.19 5.33 -28.03
N LEU A 152 -15.56 5.35 -26.75
CA LEU A 152 -15.55 4.20 -25.86
C LEU A 152 -16.88 4.06 -25.11
N SER A 153 -17.27 2.81 -24.87
CA SER A 153 -18.30 2.46 -23.90
C SER A 153 -18.00 1.08 -23.34
N LEU A 154 -18.36 0.82 -22.09
CA LEU A 154 -18.30 -0.51 -21.49
C LEU A 154 -19.63 -1.27 -21.69
N ALA A 155 -19.54 -2.59 -21.76
CA ALA A 155 -20.69 -3.46 -21.59
C ALA A 155 -21.19 -3.44 -20.14
N THR A 156 -22.45 -3.79 -19.93
CA THR A 156 -23.09 -3.80 -18.60
C THR A 156 -22.41 -4.70 -17.57
N ASN A 157 -21.65 -5.71 -18.01
CA ASN A 157 -20.90 -6.62 -17.13
C ASN A 157 -19.42 -6.20 -16.94
N GLY A 158 -18.95 -5.13 -17.60
CA GLY A 158 -17.56 -4.69 -17.50
C GLY A 158 -16.53 -5.62 -18.14
N GLU A 159 -16.94 -6.69 -18.84
CA GLU A 159 -16.02 -7.66 -19.46
C GLU A 159 -15.67 -7.32 -20.91
N LEU A 160 -16.46 -6.46 -21.54
CA LEU A 160 -16.25 -6.00 -22.91
C LEU A 160 -16.12 -4.49 -22.94
N VAL A 161 -15.13 -4.00 -23.70
CA VAL A 161 -15.08 -2.62 -24.17
C VAL A 161 -15.62 -2.57 -25.60
N TYR A 162 -16.55 -1.66 -25.84
CA TYR A 162 -16.99 -1.30 -27.17
C TYR A 162 -16.28 -0.04 -27.64
N ILE A 163 -15.62 -0.14 -28.80
CA ILE A 163 -14.84 0.93 -29.40
C ILE A 163 -15.51 1.38 -30.69
N ALA A 164 -15.87 2.65 -30.78
CA ALA A 164 -16.30 3.28 -32.02
C ALA A 164 -15.06 3.66 -32.85
N THR A 165 -14.94 3.11 -34.06
CA THR A 165 -13.75 3.20 -34.92
C THR A 165 -14.02 3.96 -36.22
N GLY A 166 -14.62 5.15 -36.13
CA GLY A 166 -14.93 5.98 -37.30
C GLY A 166 -15.66 5.22 -38.40
N THR A 167 -15.12 5.21 -39.62
CA THR A 167 -15.70 4.50 -40.79
C THR A 167 -15.60 2.98 -40.69
N SER A 168 -14.79 2.44 -39.78
CA SER A 168 -14.66 1.00 -39.54
C SER A 168 -15.74 0.44 -38.60
N GLY A 169 -16.63 1.30 -38.08
CA GLY A 169 -17.79 0.89 -37.30
C GLY A 169 -17.46 0.56 -35.85
N LEU A 170 -18.21 -0.37 -35.26
CA LEU A 170 -18.09 -0.77 -33.85
C LEU A 170 -17.22 -2.02 -33.71
N LYS A 171 -16.30 -2.02 -32.73
CA LYS A 171 -15.55 -3.22 -32.33
C LYS A 171 -15.85 -3.55 -30.87
N SER A 172 -16.06 -4.83 -30.58
CA SER A 172 -16.06 -5.34 -29.20
C SER A 172 -14.69 -5.93 -28.90
N VAL A 173 -14.07 -5.47 -27.83
CA VAL A 173 -12.80 -5.96 -27.32
C VAL A 173 -13.09 -6.69 -26.03
N GLN A 174 -12.75 -7.98 -25.98
CA GLN A 174 -12.73 -8.72 -24.72
C GLN A 174 -11.65 -8.12 -23.85
N LEU A 175 -12.06 -7.60 -22.70
CA LEU A 175 -11.11 -7.30 -21.64
C LEU A 175 -10.62 -8.66 -21.17
N GLY A 176 -9.35 -8.95 -21.42
CA GLY A 176 -8.71 -10.08 -20.76
C GLY A 176 -8.91 -9.91 -19.26
N THR A 177 -8.96 -11.01 -18.50
CA THR A 177 -8.69 -10.92 -17.07
C THR A 177 -7.29 -10.35 -16.98
N TYR A 178 -7.20 -9.02 -16.78
CA TYR A 178 -6.01 -8.42 -16.29
C TYR A 178 -5.88 -9.02 -14.91
N THR A 179 -5.12 -10.11 -14.79
CA THR A 179 -4.60 -10.50 -13.49
C THR A 179 -3.85 -9.26 -13.06
N PRO A 180 -4.34 -8.51 -12.06
CA PRO A 180 -3.58 -7.41 -11.53
C PRO A 180 -2.19 -7.97 -11.27
N GLU A 181 -1.16 -7.21 -11.58
CA GLU A 181 0.16 -7.47 -11.03
C GLU A 181 -0.06 -7.75 -9.53
N ALA A 182 0.05 -9.02 -9.15
CA ALA A 182 -0.42 -9.65 -7.92
C ALA A 182 -1.54 -8.90 -7.14
N GLY A 183 -2.80 -9.36 -7.21
CA GLY A 183 -4.00 -8.75 -6.63
C GLY A 183 -3.84 -7.90 -5.35
N LEU A 184 -3.93 -6.58 -5.47
CA LEU A 184 -3.94 -5.66 -4.34
C LEU A 184 -5.38 -5.43 -3.86
N ILE A 185 -5.68 -5.77 -2.60
CA ILE A 185 -6.88 -5.36 -1.87
C ILE A 185 -6.46 -4.26 -0.90
N ARG A 186 -6.89 -3.02 -1.14
CA ARG A 186 -6.47 -1.87 -0.33
C ARG A 186 -7.62 -1.25 0.47
N PHE A 187 -7.43 -1.16 1.78
CA PHE A 187 -8.23 -0.37 2.70
C PHE A 187 -7.54 0.98 2.93
N GLY A 188 -7.80 1.96 2.07
CA GLY A 188 -7.15 3.27 2.13
C GLY A 188 -7.64 4.19 3.25
N SER A 189 -8.81 3.92 3.82
CA SER A 189 -9.40 4.67 4.94
C SER A 189 -9.39 3.85 6.23
N GLU A 190 -9.77 4.48 7.35
CA GLU A 190 -9.84 3.80 8.65
C GLU A 190 -10.77 2.57 8.58
N VAL A 191 -10.28 1.44 9.09
CA VAL A 191 -11.08 0.22 9.29
C VAL A 191 -11.32 0.07 10.78
N SER A 192 -12.55 0.26 11.24
CA SER A 192 -12.86 0.18 12.67
C SER A 192 -14.14 -0.60 12.99
N GLY A 193 -14.14 -1.28 14.14
CA GLY A 193 -15.29 -2.04 14.61
C GLY A 193 -14.94 -3.17 15.59
N ASN A 194 -15.93 -3.64 16.33
CA ASN A 194 -15.75 -4.77 17.25
C ASN A 194 -16.04 -6.11 16.54
N HIS A 195 -15.19 -6.47 15.58
CA HIS A 195 -15.29 -7.73 14.83
C HIS A 195 -13.92 -8.36 14.54
N THR A 196 -13.95 -9.65 14.26
CA THR A 196 -12.82 -10.35 13.64
C THR A 196 -12.88 -10.12 12.13
N LEU A 197 -11.80 -9.58 11.56
CA LEU A 197 -11.61 -9.51 10.12
C LEU A 197 -10.68 -10.65 9.70
N THR A 198 -11.17 -11.52 8.82
CA THR A 198 -10.33 -12.52 8.15
C THR A 198 -9.97 -12.01 6.76
N VAL A 199 -8.68 -11.93 6.44
CA VAL A 199 -8.17 -11.53 5.12
C VAL A 199 -7.65 -12.73 4.34
N GLY A 200 -7.96 -12.72 3.05
CA GLY A 200 -7.56 -13.72 2.08
C GLY A 200 -8.17 -15.11 2.29
N ASP A 201 -7.80 -15.98 1.36
CA ASP A 201 -8.11 -17.41 1.29
C ASP A 201 -6.99 -18.14 0.51
N ALA A 202 -7.17 -19.43 0.25
CA ALA A 202 -6.19 -20.23 -0.48
C ALA A 202 -5.95 -19.78 -1.94
N ASN A 203 -6.84 -18.94 -2.50
CA ASN A 203 -6.76 -18.44 -3.87
C ASN A 203 -6.34 -16.98 -3.94
N THR A 204 -6.19 -16.32 -2.78
CA THR A 204 -5.75 -14.93 -2.71
C THR A 204 -4.31 -14.85 -3.16
N THR A 205 -4.04 -13.91 -4.06
CA THR A 205 -2.72 -13.60 -4.61
C THR A 205 -2.49 -12.11 -4.47
N GLY A 206 -1.23 -11.67 -4.36
CA GLY A 206 -0.91 -10.26 -4.22
C GLY A 206 -0.84 -9.80 -2.78
N GLU A 207 -1.44 -8.66 -2.48
CA GLU A 207 -1.30 -7.97 -1.20
C GLU A 207 -2.66 -7.54 -0.66
N VAL A 208 -2.86 -7.67 0.65
CA VAL A 208 -3.94 -7.01 1.38
C VAL A 208 -3.35 -5.88 2.21
N GLU A 209 -3.57 -4.64 1.77
CA GLU A 209 -3.00 -3.45 2.39
C GLU A 209 -4.05 -2.70 3.22
N PHE A 210 -3.68 -2.36 4.45
CA PHE A 210 -4.37 -1.43 5.33
C PHE A 210 -3.60 -0.11 5.38
N GLY A 211 -3.92 0.78 4.43
CA GLY A 211 -3.32 2.11 4.29
C GLY A 211 -3.82 3.11 5.34
N GLY A 212 -5.07 2.95 5.79
CA GLY A 212 -5.62 3.69 6.92
C GLY A 212 -5.34 3.04 8.27
N ASN A 213 -5.55 3.80 9.35
CA ASN A 213 -5.51 3.26 10.71
C ASN A 213 -6.53 2.12 10.88
N THR A 214 -6.12 1.03 11.52
CA THR A 214 -6.99 -0.14 11.74
C THR A 214 -7.29 -0.31 13.23
N ALA A 215 -8.57 -0.29 13.61
CA ALA A 215 -9.06 -0.39 14.98
C ALA A 215 -10.13 -1.50 15.13
N ILE A 216 -9.69 -2.76 15.21
CA ILE A 216 -10.60 -3.93 15.20
C ILE A 216 -10.34 -4.94 16.32
N ALA A 217 -11.31 -5.81 16.60
CA ALA A 217 -11.20 -6.79 17.69
C ALA A 217 -10.23 -7.94 17.38
N SER A 218 -10.09 -8.33 16.11
CA SER A 218 -9.10 -9.33 15.71
C SER A 218 -8.81 -9.22 14.21
N LEU A 219 -7.54 -9.36 13.83
CA LEU A 219 -7.12 -9.50 12.44
C LEU A 219 -6.54 -10.88 12.24
N VAL A 220 -7.12 -11.64 11.32
CA VAL A 220 -6.68 -12.99 10.97
C VAL A 220 -6.38 -13.04 9.48
N SER A 221 -5.28 -13.64 9.05
CA SER A 221 -5.14 -14.01 7.64
C SER A 221 -5.41 -15.50 7.46
N ALA A 222 -6.08 -15.88 6.39
CA ALA A 222 -6.16 -17.27 5.99
C ALA A 222 -4.79 -17.79 5.51
N PRO A 223 -4.56 -19.12 5.51
CA PRO A 223 -3.44 -19.71 4.79
C PRO A 223 -3.51 -19.40 3.30
N GLY A 224 -2.39 -19.00 2.71
CA GLY A 224 -2.28 -18.64 1.29
C GLY A 224 -0.99 -17.88 1.00
N ASN A 225 -0.61 -17.80 -0.29
CA ASN A 225 0.60 -17.11 -0.71
C ASN A 225 0.27 -15.69 -1.20
N PHE A 226 0.03 -14.80 -0.24
CA PHE A 226 -0.22 -13.38 -0.45
C PHE A 226 0.42 -12.60 0.70
N ASN A 227 0.65 -11.32 0.47
CA ASN A 227 1.20 -10.38 1.42
C ASN A 227 0.08 -9.71 2.22
N VAL A 228 0.39 -9.29 3.44
CA VAL A 228 -0.49 -8.42 4.23
C VAL A 228 0.33 -7.24 4.71
N SER A 229 -0.16 -6.03 4.56
CA SER A 229 0.54 -4.82 4.99
C SER A 229 -0.35 -3.93 5.83
N LEU A 230 0.16 -3.45 6.96
CA LEU A 230 -0.48 -2.47 7.83
C LEU A 230 0.39 -1.22 7.91
N THR A 231 0.09 -0.24 7.07
CA THR A 231 0.85 1.02 6.93
C THR A 231 0.17 2.20 7.63
N GLY A 232 -1.01 2.01 8.20
CA GLY A 232 -1.65 3.01 9.07
C GLY A 232 -0.74 3.38 10.25
N THR A 233 -0.63 4.67 10.53
CA THR A 233 0.29 5.23 11.56
C THR A 233 -0.07 4.87 13.01
N ASN A 234 -1.33 4.53 13.28
CA ASN A 234 -1.82 4.20 14.62
C ASN A 234 -2.89 3.11 14.58
N ASN A 235 -2.46 1.85 14.67
CA ASN A 235 -3.33 0.68 14.63
C ASN A 235 -3.60 0.14 16.05
N THR A 236 -4.81 -0.36 16.27
CA THR A 236 -5.23 -1.07 17.48
C THR A 236 -5.97 -2.36 17.10
N LEU A 237 -5.37 -3.51 17.36
CA LEU A 237 -5.93 -4.82 17.01
C LEU A 237 -6.13 -5.63 18.28
N GLY A 238 -7.29 -6.21 18.56
CA GLY A 238 -7.44 -7.02 19.79
C GLY A 238 -6.48 -8.22 19.82
N ALA A 239 -6.48 -9.07 18.80
CA ALA A 239 -5.44 -10.10 18.56
C ALA A 239 -5.08 -10.14 17.07
N ALA A 240 -3.83 -10.47 16.73
CA ALA A 240 -3.39 -10.56 15.34
C ALA A 240 -2.79 -11.95 15.04
N ASN A 241 -3.37 -12.68 14.09
CA ASN A 241 -2.94 -14.03 13.73
C ASN A 241 -2.81 -14.19 12.20
N PHE A 242 -1.57 -14.23 11.72
CA PHE A 242 -1.22 -14.29 10.32
C PHE A 242 -0.78 -15.72 9.93
N GLN A 243 -1.63 -16.41 9.17
CA GLN A 243 -1.37 -17.77 8.68
C GLN A 243 -0.91 -17.83 7.22
N HIS A 244 -0.84 -16.68 6.53
CA HIS A 244 -0.35 -16.58 5.16
C HIS A 244 1.17 -16.80 5.08
N THR A 245 1.68 -17.07 3.88
CA THR A 245 3.11 -17.37 3.64
C THR A 245 3.86 -16.26 2.91
N GLY A 246 3.17 -15.21 2.45
CA GLY A 246 3.81 -14.03 1.86
C GLY A 246 4.50 -13.14 2.91
N VAL A 247 4.75 -11.91 2.50
CA VAL A 247 5.37 -10.86 3.32
C VAL A 247 4.32 -10.22 4.22
N LEU A 248 4.65 -10.04 5.50
CA LEU A 248 3.87 -9.27 6.46
C LEU A 248 4.55 -7.92 6.71
N GLY A 249 3.99 -6.84 6.19
CA GLY A 249 4.41 -5.47 6.52
C GLY A 249 3.62 -4.94 7.72
N ILE A 250 4.29 -4.40 8.73
CA ILE A 250 3.62 -3.67 9.81
C ILE A 250 4.45 -2.43 10.14
N GLY A 251 3.88 -1.25 9.89
CA GLY A 251 4.56 0.03 9.97
C GLY A 251 5.64 0.22 8.89
N ASN A 252 5.83 1.46 8.46
CA ASN A 252 6.83 1.87 7.48
C ASN A 252 7.71 3.03 7.96
N ASP A 253 7.39 3.66 9.09
CA ASP A 253 8.16 4.72 9.72
C ASP A 253 8.40 4.44 11.22
N GLU A 254 9.43 5.06 11.80
CA GLU A 254 9.76 4.88 13.23
C GLU A 254 8.70 5.48 14.17
N THR A 255 7.85 6.37 13.67
CA THR A 255 6.76 7.00 14.44
C THR A 255 5.48 6.16 14.48
N ASP A 256 5.37 5.14 13.63
CA ASP A 256 4.18 4.28 13.57
C ASP A 256 3.97 3.52 14.87
N ARG A 257 2.70 3.28 15.21
CA ARG A 257 2.32 2.48 16.37
C ARG A 257 1.26 1.45 16.02
N THR A 258 1.50 0.22 16.43
CA THR A 258 0.53 -0.87 16.35
C THR A 258 0.38 -1.47 17.75
N PHE A 259 -0.77 -1.27 18.37
CA PHE A 259 -1.11 -1.86 19.67
C PHE A 259 -1.95 -3.12 19.50
N VAL A 260 -1.44 -4.25 19.97
CA VAL A 260 -2.06 -5.58 19.86
C VAL A 260 -2.15 -6.27 21.22
N PRO A 261 -3.10 -5.89 22.11
CA PRO A 261 -3.16 -6.40 23.48
C PRO A 261 -3.18 -7.94 23.61
N GLY A 262 -3.80 -8.64 22.66
CA GLY A 262 -3.91 -10.09 22.59
C GLY A 262 -2.73 -10.80 21.90
N GLY A 263 -1.69 -10.06 21.49
CA GLY A 263 -0.48 -10.60 20.89
C GLY A 263 -0.52 -10.73 19.37
N ILE A 264 0.66 -10.97 18.81
CA ILE A 264 0.89 -11.09 17.37
C ILE A 264 1.51 -12.46 17.09
N THR A 265 0.92 -13.22 16.17
CA THR A 265 1.41 -14.53 15.78
C THR A 265 1.51 -14.61 14.26
N ALA A 266 2.73 -14.70 13.72
CA ALA A 266 3.00 -14.82 12.29
C ALA A 266 4.04 -15.93 12.02
N PRO A 267 3.71 -17.21 12.27
CA PRO A 267 4.70 -18.29 12.25
C PRO A 267 5.05 -18.77 10.83
N ASN A 268 4.15 -18.56 9.87
CA ASN A 268 4.29 -19.08 8.51
C ASN A 268 4.69 -18.01 7.48
N VAL A 269 4.75 -16.74 7.89
CA VAL A 269 5.11 -15.64 6.97
C VAL A 269 6.55 -15.80 6.54
N SER A 270 6.83 -15.53 5.27
CA SER A 270 8.19 -15.66 4.73
C SER A 270 9.09 -14.52 5.15
N LEU A 271 8.53 -13.34 5.44
CA LEU A 271 9.26 -12.19 5.95
C LEU A 271 8.31 -11.23 6.67
N SER A 272 8.74 -10.72 7.82
CA SER A 272 8.08 -9.63 8.53
C SER A 272 8.87 -8.34 8.33
N GLN A 273 8.30 -7.39 7.60
CA GLN A 273 8.89 -6.07 7.39
C GLN A 273 8.34 -5.09 8.43
N LEU A 274 9.21 -4.53 9.27
CA LEU A 274 8.79 -3.80 10.47
C LEU A 274 9.34 -2.37 10.52
N GLY A 275 8.49 -1.42 10.92
CA GLY A 275 8.83 -0.06 11.33
C GLY A 275 7.97 0.42 12.50
N GLY A 276 8.57 1.15 13.46
CA GLY A 276 7.83 1.75 14.56
C GLY A 276 7.62 0.85 15.78
N THR A 277 6.59 1.12 16.58
CA THR A 277 6.34 0.45 17.87
C THR A 277 5.22 -0.58 17.78
N PHE A 278 5.49 -1.81 18.21
CA PHE A 278 4.56 -2.93 18.30
C PHE A 278 4.39 -3.27 19.77
N ALA A 279 3.28 -2.84 20.37
CA ALA A 279 3.04 -3.00 21.80
C ALA A 279 1.93 -4.02 22.05
N THR A 280 2.07 -4.90 23.04
CA THR A 280 1.01 -5.78 23.53
C THR A 280 0.63 -5.42 24.96
N ASN A 281 -0.22 -6.23 25.59
CA ASN A 281 -0.61 -6.07 26.98
C ASN A 281 -0.19 -7.30 27.80
N GLY A 282 1.10 -7.63 27.74
CA GLY A 282 1.64 -8.85 28.35
C GLY A 282 1.42 -10.12 27.51
N SER A 283 1.15 -9.96 26.21
CA SER A 283 0.93 -11.07 25.27
C SER A 283 2.15 -11.26 24.38
N ALA A 284 2.38 -12.50 23.93
CA ALA A 284 3.54 -12.83 23.11
C ALA A 284 3.51 -12.14 21.75
N ILE A 285 4.71 -11.91 21.20
CA ILE A 285 4.92 -11.48 19.82
C ILE A 285 5.76 -12.57 19.15
N THR A 286 5.29 -13.09 18.03
CA THR A 286 5.99 -14.14 17.28
C THR A 286 6.05 -13.76 15.81
N PHE A 287 7.27 -13.63 15.31
CA PHE A 287 7.58 -13.47 13.89
C PHE A 287 8.55 -14.56 13.45
N ASN A 288 8.51 -14.89 12.16
CA ASN A 288 9.50 -15.77 11.56
C ASN A 288 10.77 -14.97 11.19
N ASP A 289 11.01 -14.73 9.90
CA ASP A 289 12.07 -13.82 9.45
C ASP A 289 11.65 -12.36 9.69
N ILE A 290 12.60 -11.50 10.05
CA ILE A 290 12.40 -10.06 10.23
C ILE A 290 13.36 -9.25 9.36
N SER A 291 12.84 -8.22 8.70
CA SER A 291 13.63 -7.15 8.06
C SER A 291 13.13 -5.80 8.54
N LEU A 292 14.01 -4.92 9.00
CA LEU A 292 13.62 -3.58 9.42
C LEU A 292 13.55 -2.60 8.25
N LEU A 293 12.49 -1.81 8.20
CA LEU A 293 12.32 -0.66 7.30
C LEU A 293 12.67 0.66 7.97
N ALA A 294 12.52 0.72 9.30
CA ALA A 294 12.86 1.83 10.17
C ALA A 294 13.26 1.30 11.56
N ASN A 295 13.60 2.18 12.51
CA ASN A 295 13.77 1.77 13.90
C ASN A 295 12.48 1.13 14.42
N ALA A 296 12.61 -0.02 15.07
CA ALA A 296 11.47 -0.81 15.52
C ALA A 296 11.56 -1.12 17.01
N THR A 297 10.42 -1.16 17.70
CA THR A 297 10.30 -1.57 19.11
C THR A 297 9.27 -2.67 19.26
N LEU A 298 9.68 -3.86 19.71
CA LEU A 298 8.80 -4.95 20.12
C LEU A 298 8.60 -4.88 21.64
N ASP A 299 7.45 -4.41 22.07
CA ASP A 299 7.10 -4.22 23.48
C ASP A 299 6.00 -5.21 23.88
N SER A 300 6.40 -6.35 24.45
CA SER A 300 5.46 -7.35 24.97
C SER A 300 5.16 -7.16 26.45
N THR A 301 5.56 -6.02 27.04
CA THR A 301 5.26 -5.74 28.45
C THR A 301 3.77 -5.48 28.64
N ASN A 302 3.34 -5.48 29.90
CA ASN A 302 2.02 -5.00 30.31
C ASN A 302 2.18 -3.69 31.09
N ASN A 303 2.98 -2.74 30.59
CA ASN A 303 3.38 -1.54 31.34
C ASN A 303 3.90 -1.88 32.76
N ASN A 304 4.66 -2.98 32.88
CA ASN A 304 5.17 -3.52 34.14
C ASN A 304 4.09 -3.99 35.16
N LEU A 305 2.85 -4.24 34.72
CA LEU A 305 1.79 -4.88 35.50
C LEU A 305 1.84 -6.40 35.34
N ALA A 306 1.18 -7.17 36.22
CA ALA A 306 1.13 -8.62 36.12
C ALA A 306 0.15 -9.10 35.03
N PRO A 307 0.52 -10.07 34.15
CA PRO A 307 1.85 -10.66 34.00
C PRO A 307 2.85 -9.66 33.40
N ALA A 308 4.09 -9.64 33.91
CA ALA A 308 5.09 -8.59 33.68
C ALA A 308 5.54 -8.42 32.21
N GLY A 309 5.20 -9.36 31.35
CA GLY A 309 5.49 -9.38 29.92
C GLY A 309 5.40 -10.81 29.38
N ALA A 310 5.62 -10.96 28.07
CA ALA A 310 5.66 -12.26 27.40
C ALA A 310 6.86 -12.37 26.47
N ASN A 311 7.14 -13.57 25.96
CA ASN A 311 8.26 -13.76 25.05
C ASN A 311 8.04 -13.02 23.73
N VAL A 312 9.13 -12.49 23.18
CA VAL A 312 9.24 -12.09 21.78
C VAL A 312 10.02 -13.21 21.10
N LEU A 313 9.41 -13.92 20.16
CA LEU A 313 10.03 -15.02 19.43
C LEU A 313 10.33 -14.59 17.99
N VAL A 314 11.59 -14.77 17.60
CA VAL A 314 12.08 -14.65 16.22
C VAL A 314 12.61 -16.02 15.81
N SER A 315 11.89 -16.71 14.94
CA SER A 315 12.24 -18.09 14.51
C SER A 315 13.04 -18.16 13.21
N GLY A 316 13.35 -17.00 12.61
CA GLY A 316 14.09 -16.86 11.36
C GLY A 316 15.23 -15.83 11.45
N GLY A 317 15.78 -15.44 10.30
CA GLY A 317 16.83 -14.42 10.14
C GLY A 317 16.37 -13.01 10.52
N LEU A 318 17.34 -12.16 10.85
CA LEU A 318 17.14 -10.78 11.29
C LEU A 318 17.99 -9.80 10.47
N ALA A 319 17.40 -9.18 9.45
CA ALA A 319 18.02 -8.11 8.67
C ALA A 319 17.71 -6.74 9.28
N LEU A 320 18.71 -6.09 9.88
CA LEU A 320 18.50 -4.82 10.59
C LEU A 320 18.69 -3.59 9.69
N ASN A 321 19.36 -3.71 8.54
CA ASN A 321 19.49 -2.64 7.53
C ASN A 321 19.96 -1.27 8.08
N SER A 322 20.94 -1.31 8.98
CA SER A 322 21.50 -0.22 9.78
C SER A 322 20.56 0.40 10.84
N TYR A 323 19.37 -0.18 11.05
CA TYR A 323 18.41 0.26 12.06
C TYR A 323 18.61 -0.42 13.41
N THR A 324 17.85 0.07 14.41
CA THR A 324 17.79 -0.52 15.75
C THR A 324 16.50 -1.30 15.94
N LEU A 325 16.60 -2.57 16.33
CA LEU A 325 15.52 -3.33 16.94
C LEU A 325 15.62 -3.21 18.45
N VAL A 326 14.62 -2.60 19.08
CA VAL A 326 14.45 -2.57 20.54
C VAL A 326 13.49 -3.66 20.97
N THR A 327 13.82 -4.42 22.01
CA THR A 327 12.89 -5.35 22.64
C THR A 327 12.67 -5.03 24.11
N LYS A 328 11.41 -5.14 24.55
CA LYS A 328 10.98 -4.96 25.94
C LYS A 328 10.05 -6.11 26.30
N THR A 329 10.55 -7.06 27.09
CA THR A 329 9.80 -8.27 27.46
C THR A 329 9.51 -8.37 28.97
N GLY A 330 9.83 -7.32 29.73
CA GLY A 330 9.67 -7.32 31.18
C GLY A 330 10.62 -8.33 31.82
N THR A 331 10.08 -9.36 32.48
CA THR A 331 10.87 -10.48 33.03
C THR A 331 11.02 -11.65 32.05
N ALA A 332 10.37 -11.61 30.89
CA ALA A 332 10.40 -12.66 29.87
C ALA A 332 11.62 -12.49 28.94
N ALA A 333 11.78 -13.37 27.95
CA ALA A 333 12.93 -13.34 27.04
C ALA A 333 12.56 -12.92 25.61
N THR A 334 13.49 -12.26 24.94
CA THR A 334 13.56 -12.23 23.47
C THR A 334 14.29 -13.50 23.03
N GLN A 335 13.63 -14.37 22.30
CA GLN A 335 14.15 -15.67 21.87
C GLN A 335 14.46 -15.63 20.38
N ALA A 336 15.67 -16.04 20.01
CA ALA A 336 16.09 -16.33 18.66
C ALA A 336 16.23 -17.85 18.51
N GLU A 337 15.29 -18.49 17.83
CA GLU A 337 15.24 -19.94 17.64
C GLU A 337 15.62 -20.30 16.19
N GLY A 338 16.56 -21.22 15.99
CA GLY A 338 16.99 -21.68 14.65
C GLY A 338 18.26 -21.01 14.13
N ASP A 339 18.52 -21.15 12.82
CA ASP A 339 19.66 -20.51 12.17
C ASP A 339 19.34 -19.03 11.88
N VAL A 340 19.81 -18.13 12.74
CA VAL A 340 19.52 -16.69 12.63
C VAL A 340 20.72 -15.97 12.06
N THR A 341 20.56 -15.37 10.88
CA THR A 341 21.54 -14.42 10.37
C THR A 341 21.18 -13.03 10.85
N ILE A 342 22.05 -12.38 11.62
CA ILE A 342 21.88 -10.98 12.03
C ILE A 342 22.84 -10.12 11.21
N GLN A 343 22.31 -9.13 10.51
CA GLN A 343 23.10 -8.31 9.62
C GLN A 343 22.80 -6.83 9.79
N ASN A 344 23.89 -6.04 9.89
CA ASN A 344 23.93 -4.60 9.71
C ASN A 344 22.98 -3.83 10.62
N GLY A 345 23.36 -3.53 11.86
CA GLY A 345 22.51 -2.71 12.74
C GLY A 345 22.68 -3.01 14.23
N THR A 346 21.66 -2.65 15.02
CA THR A 346 21.68 -2.80 16.48
C THR A 346 20.49 -3.60 16.99
N VAL A 347 20.74 -4.60 17.84
CA VAL A 347 19.72 -5.20 18.71
C VAL A 347 19.90 -4.63 20.11
N LYS A 348 18.83 -4.04 20.67
CA LYS A 348 18.82 -3.45 22.00
C LYS A 348 17.72 -4.08 22.86
N VAL A 349 18.12 -4.84 23.88
CA VAL A 349 17.19 -5.43 24.85
C VAL A 349 17.09 -4.49 26.05
N GLU A 350 16.00 -3.74 26.15
CA GLU A 350 15.80 -2.77 27.23
C GLU A 350 15.23 -3.39 28.50
N GLN A 351 14.44 -4.46 28.36
CA GLN A 351 13.91 -5.24 29.48
C GLN A 351 13.86 -6.72 29.10
N GLY A 352 14.30 -7.59 30.00
CA GLY A 352 14.34 -9.03 29.81
C GLY A 352 15.74 -9.54 29.43
N SER A 353 15.78 -10.76 28.89
CA SER A 353 17.02 -11.39 28.39
C SER A 353 16.95 -11.62 26.89
N LEU A 354 18.10 -11.81 26.24
CA LEU A 354 18.20 -12.33 24.87
C LEU A 354 18.71 -13.76 24.92
N ASP A 355 17.88 -14.68 24.46
CA ASP A 355 18.12 -16.11 24.47
C ASP A 355 18.34 -16.58 23.03
N ILE A 356 19.56 -17.03 22.74
CA ILE A 356 19.98 -17.52 21.43
C ILE A 356 20.07 -19.04 21.48
N GLY A 357 19.27 -19.72 20.65
CA GLY A 357 19.33 -21.18 20.52
C GLY A 357 19.02 -21.95 21.80
N VAL A 358 18.36 -21.32 22.76
CA VAL A 358 17.90 -21.97 23.99
C VAL A 358 16.72 -22.88 23.62
N GLY A 359 16.89 -24.20 23.78
CA GLY A 359 15.86 -25.20 23.46
C GLY A 359 15.99 -25.86 22.08
N ASN A 360 16.90 -25.40 21.22
CA ASN A 360 17.20 -26.02 19.92
C ASN A 360 18.72 -26.27 19.80
N THR A 361 19.12 -27.53 19.65
CA THR A 361 20.53 -27.97 19.73
C THR A 361 21.38 -27.65 18.49
N SER A 362 20.90 -26.85 17.55
CA SER A 362 21.58 -26.61 16.26
C SER A 362 21.41 -25.19 15.71
N ALA A 363 21.05 -24.22 16.55
CA ALA A 363 20.80 -22.83 16.15
C ALA A 363 22.10 -22.04 15.89
N ASN A 364 22.48 -21.82 14.63
CA ASN A 364 23.67 -21.01 14.33
C ASN A 364 23.31 -19.52 14.19
N VAL A 365 23.95 -18.65 15.00
CA VAL A 365 23.80 -17.21 14.85
C VAL A 365 25.01 -16.62 14.14
N THR A 366 24.79 -16.21 12.90
CA THR A 366 25.83 -15.66 12.03
C THR A 366 25.67 -14.17 11.88
N PHE A 367 26.76 -13.43 12.06
CA PHE A 367 26.85 -11.99 11.82
C PHE A 367 27.61 -11.72 10.52
N VAL A 368 26.91 -11.21 9.52
CA VAL A 368 27.45 -11.08 8.15
C VAL A 368 27.95 -9.65 7.86
N GLU A 369 27.65 -8.70 8.75
CA GLU A 369 28.11 -7.30 8.70
C GLU A 369 28.33 -6.75 10.13
N ASN A 370 28.82 -5.51 10.26
CA ASN A 370 29.02 -4.88 11.56
C ASN A 370 27.70 -4.82 12.35
N THR A 371 27.68 -5.48 13.51
CA THR A 371 26.48 -5.62 14.34
C THR A 371 26.77 -5.29 15.78
N THR A 372 25.82 -4.62 16.44
CA THR A 372 25.88 -4.31 17.87
C THR A 372 24.73 -4.98 18.60
N ILE A 373 25.03 -5.64 19.71
CA ILE A 373 24.04 -6.15 20.67
C ILE A 373 24.26 -5.45 22.00
N THR A 374 23.21 -4.83 22.52
CA THR A 374 23.19 -4.23 23.86
C THR A 374 22.07 -4.82 24.68
N VAL A 375 22.39 -5.38 25.84
CA VAL A 375 21.43 -5.84 26.84
C VAL A 375 21.51 -4.89 28.03
N ALA A 376 20.37 -4.32 28.43
CA ALA A 376 20.29 -3.38 29.53
C ALA A 376 20.67 -4.02 30.88
N ALA A 377 20.99 -3.16 31.86
CA ALA A 377 21.43 -3.60 33.17
C ALA A 377 20.40 -4.52 33.83
N GLY A 378 20.87 -5.67 34.35
CA GLY A 378 20.03 -6.73 34.92
C GLY A 378 19.41 -7.71 33.91
N GLY A 379 19.53 -7.47 32.60
CA GLY A 379 19.26 -8.45 31.56
C GLY A 379 20.44 -9.40 31.31
N GLN A 380 20.19 -10.52 30.62
CA GLN A 380 21.21 -11.53 30.32
C GLN A 380 21.26 -11.81 28.82
N LEU A 381 22.44 -12.18 28.31
CA LEU A 381 22.61 -12.81 27.01
C LEU A 381 22.92 -14.30 27.22
N ASN A 382 22.02 -15.17 26.79
CA ASN A 382 22.14 -16.62 26.93
C ASN A 382 22.38 -17.26 25.55
N VAL A 383 23.36 -18.16 25.46
CA VAL A 383 23.68 -18.93 24.25
C VAL A 383 23.58 -20.43 24.55
N GLY A 384 22.61 -21.09 23.93
CA GLY A 384 22.25 -22.49 24.16
C GLY A 384 23.20 -23.51 23.51
N ASN A 385 23.10 -24.78 23.93
CA ASN A 385 23.93 -25.88 23.41
C ASN A 385 23.86 -26.03 21.89
N GLY A 386 25.01 -26.19 21.24
CA GLY A 386 25.08 -26.41 19.79
C GLY A 386 24.75 -25.17 18.97
N SER A 387 24.67 -24.01 19.62
CA SER A 387 24.62 -22.72 18.96
C SER A 387 26.03 -22.17 18.77
N SER A 388 26.21 -21.25 17.83
CA SER A 388 27.48 -20.54 17.66
C SER A 388 27.22 -19.05 17.41
N LEU A 389 28.11 -18.18 17.90
CA LEU A 389 28.15 -16.76 17.56
C LEU A 389 29.40 -16.51 16.72
N THR A 390 29.22 -16.28 15.42
CA THR A 390 30.35 -16.02 14.50
C THR A 390 30.14 -14.74 13.71
N ALA A 391 31.17 -13.89 13.66
CA ALA A 391 31.16 -12.66 12.85
C ALA A 391 31.99 -12.75 11.57
N GLY A 392 32.61 -13.90 11.30
CA GLY A 392 33.57 -14.05 10.21
C GLY A 392 34.67 -12.97 10.29
N ASN A 393 34.78 -12.14 9.26
CA ASN A 393 35.72 -11.02 9.18
C ASN A 393 35.13 -9.66 9.65
N ASN A 394 33.90 -9.66 10.15
CA ASN A 394 33.18 -8.47 10.58
C ASN A 394 33.32 -8.21 12.09
N THR A 395 32.87 -7.03 12.54
CA THR A 395 32.87 -6.68 13.96
C THR A 395 31.53 -7.03 14.60
N LEU A 396 31.58 -7.80 15.70
CA LEU A 396 30.46 -8.00 16.62
C LEU A 396 30.78 -7.28 17.93
N THR A 397 29.96 -6.29 18.30
CA THR A 397 30.06 -5.58 19.58
C THR A 397 28.98 -6.09 20.54
N LEU A 398 29.39 -6.64 21.69
CA LEU A 398 28.48 -7.14 22.73
C LEU A 398 28.62 -6.29 23.99
N THR A 399 27.50 -5.76 24.49
CA THR A 399 27.41 -5.06 25.78
C THR A 399 26.34 -5.74 26.63
N THR A 400 26.73 -6.41 27.72
CA THR A 400 25.82 -7.07 28.66
C THR A 400 26.48 -7.17 30.05
N ASP A 401 25.68 -7.15 31.12
CA ASP A 401 26.15 -7.42 32.49
C ASP A 401 26.49 -8.90 32.68
N VAL A 402 25.71 -9.78 32.04
CA VAL A 402 25.83 -11.24 32.16
C VAL A 402 25.79 -11.87 30.77
N LEU A 403 26.82 -12.67 30.48
CA LEU A 403 26.91 -13.52 29.29
C LEU A 403 27.02 -14.98 29.74
N ASN A 404 25.98 -15.76 29.48
CA ASN A 404 25.94 -17.20 29.76
C ASN A 404 26.11 -17.98 28.46
N VAL A 405 27.21 -18.71 28.33
CA VAL A 405 27.49 -19.57 27.18
C VAL A 405 27.50 -21.01 27.64
N SER A 406 26.67 -21.84 27.01
CA SER A 406 26.60 -23.25 27.35
C SER A 406 27.93 -23.96 26.99
N PRO A 407 28.37 -25.02 27.71
CA PRO A 407 29.69 -25.63 27.51
C PRO A 407 29.96 -26.20 26.11
N THR A 408 28.91 -26.44 25.31
CA THR A 408 29.00 -26.95 23.94
C THR A 408 28.51 -25.92 22.90
N ALA A 409 28.54 -24.64 23.24
CA ALA A 409 28.19 -23.50 22.38
C ALA A 409 29.43 -22.68 21.99
#